data_AF-A0A8S3IN54-F1
#
_entry.id   AF-A0A8S3IN54-F1
#
_cell.length_a   1.000
_cell.length_b   1.000
_cell.length_c   1.000
_cell.angle_alpha   90.00
_cell.angle_beta   90.00
_cell.angle_gamma   90.00
#
_symmetry.space_group_name_H-M   'P 1'
#
loop_
_entity.id
_entity.type
_entity.pdbx_description
1 polymer ?
#
loop_
_entity_poly.entity_id
_entity_poly.type
_entity_poly.pdbx_seq_one_letter_code
_entity_poly.pdbx_strand_id
1 'polypeptide(L)'
;MLLFFKSLPTNCCFNIVRFGSTFSPLFSDQVTREYNATNLREAETLIKCMTANMGGTELLEPLKWLKKNEPPVGCARQIFLLTDGEVSDVDQPSRALVKGLARVTNGHFTFIPPQTKVDVHVAEQLARALQPSISNVHVKWNTNQTILHSVPNHAPPVFARDRLLFYALLDESVTFDHATTVELFADISQEPLGVARIDHIPSVLDSQTIRRLAAKSLLHELLHGEKPAARECIIDLSLKYGILSPYTAFI
;
A
#
# COMPACT_ATOMS: atom_id res chain seq x y z
N MET A 1 -5.40 9.60 -21.80
CA MET A 1 -4.86 10.54 -20.76
C MET A 1 -5.77 11.73 -20.43
N LEU A 2 -6.16 12.62 -21.36
CA LEU A 2 -7.05 13.76 -21.03
C LEU A 2 -8.39 13.35 -20.39
N LEU A 3 -8.97 12.22 -20.84
CA LEU A 3 -10.20 11.66 -20.28
C LEU A 3 -10.06 11.32 -18.78
N PHE A 4 -8.87 10.92 -18.33
CA PHE A 4 -8.60 10.60 -16.93
C PHE A 4 -8.86 11.80 -16.04
N PHE A 5 -8.28 12.96 -16.37
CA PHE A 5 -8.44 14.17 -15.57
C PHE A 5 -9.87 14.67 -15.60
N LYS A 6 -10.54 14.58 -16.75
CA LYS A 6 -11.96 14.96 -16.86
C LYS A 6 -12.91 14.06 -16.06
N SER A 7 -12.44 12.88 -15.65
CA SER A 7 -13.21 11.90 -14.89
C SER A 7 -12.90 11.93 -13.39
N LEU A 8 -12.02 12.84 -12.93
CA LEU A 8 -11.73 13.00 -11.51
C LEU A 8 -12.95 13.58 -10.77
N PRO A 9 -13.19 13.18 -9.51
CA PRO A 9 -14.25 13.76 -8.69
C PRO A 9 -14.06 15.27 -8.49
N THR A 10 -15.17 16.02 -8.49
CA THR A 10 -15.14 17.49 -8.36
C THR A 10 -14.58 17.98 -7.03
N ASN A 11 -14.60 17.15 -5.98
CA ASN A 11 -14.12 17.50 -4.64
C ASN A 11 -12.74 16.90 -4.34
N CYS A 12 -11.96 16.53 -5.36
CA CYS A 12 -10.61 16.02 -5.18
C CYS A 12 -9.55 17.11 -5.34
N CYS A 13 -8.35 16.83 -4.83
CA CYS A 13 -7.14 17.57 -5.18
C CYS A 13 -6.23 16.69 -6.04
N PHE A 14 -5.47 17.28 -6.96
CA PHE A 14 -4.58 16.56 -7.85
C PHE A 14 -3.27 17.30 -8.11
N ASN A 15 -2.30 16.57 -8.66
CA ASN A 15 -1.09 17.12 -9.26
C ASN A 15 -0.63 16.16 -10.37
N ILE A 16 0.14 16.66 -11.33
CA ILE A 16 0.80 15.83 -12.36
C ILE A 16 2.30 15.92 -12.11
N VAL A 17 2.92 14.81 -11.74
CA VAL A 17 4.36 14.75 -11.52
C VAL A 17 4.99 14.01 -12.68
N ARG A 18 5.77 14.72 -13.49
CA ARG A 18 6.63 14.09 -14.49
C ARG A 18 7.95 13.70 -13.82
N PHE A 19 8.52 12.58 -14.21
CA PHE A 19 9.76 12.08 -13.63
C PHE A 19 10.67 11.49 -14.72
N GLY A 20 11.96 11.50 -14.43
CA GLY A 20 13.02 10.90 -15.22
C GLY A 20 14.31 10.87 -14.41
N SER A 21 15.43 11.43 -14.89
CA SER A 21 16.61 11.71 -14.05
C SER A 21 16.36 12.78 -12.99
N THR A 22 15.34 13.62 -13.20
CA THR A 22 14.82 14.59 -12.22
C THR A 22 13.29 14.45 -12.16
N PHE A 23 12.61 15.24 -11.34
CA PHE A 23 11.14 15.29 -11.37
C PHE A 23 10.61 16.72 -11.38
N SER A 24 9.43 16.89 -11.99
CA SER A 24 8.79 18.19 -12.21
C SER A 24 7.29 18.05 -11.92
N PRO A 25 6.82 18.54 -10.76
CA PRO A 25 5.39 18.65 -10.49
C PRO A 25 4.78 19.80 -11.31
N LEU A 26 3.51 19.65 -11.70
CA LEU A 26 2.72 20.71 -12.34
C LEU A 26 2.53 21.88 -11.38
N PHE A 27 2.18 21.58 -10.13
CA PHE A 27 2.08 22.55 -9.04
C PHE A 27 3.31 22.38 -8.14
N SER A 28 4.24 23.33 -8.17
CA SER A 28 5.49 23.28 -7.39
C SER A 28 5.39 24.00 -6.05
N ASP A 29 4.43 24.93 -5.92
CA ASP A 29 4.15 25.69 -4.71
C ASP A 29 3.33 24.89 -3.69
N GLN A 30 2.53 23.93 -4.17
CA GLN A 30 1.71 23.05 -3.35
C GLN A 30 1.75 21.62 -3.88
N VAL A 31 1.68 20.65 -2.97
CA VAL A 31 1.77 19.21 -3.33
C VAL A 31 0.57 18.76 -4.16
N THR A 32 -0.61 19.32 -3.92
CA THR A 32 -1.82 19.13 -4.72
C THR A 32 -2.65 20.41 -4.73
N ARG A 33 -3.43 20.63 -5.79
CA ARG A 33 -4.44 21.69 -5.87
C ARG A 33 -5.83 21.13 -6.15
N GLU A 34 -6.85 21.89 -5.76
CA GLU A 34 -8.25 21.53 -6.00
C GLU A 34 -8.56 21.32 -7.48
N TYR A 35 -9.46 20.38 -7.76
CA TYR A 35 -9.98 20.17 -9.09
C TYR A 35 -10.96 21.29 -9.48
N ASN A 36 -10.52 22.19 -10.37
CA ASN A 36 -11.36 23.26 -10.92
C ASN A 36 -10.98 23.55 -12.38
N ALA A 37 -11.78 24.38 -13.06
CA ALA A 37 -11.60 24.68 -14.49
C ALA A 37 -10.22 25.30 -14.82
N THR A 38 -9.69 26.14 -13.93
CA THR A 38 -8.39 26.80 -14.12
C THR A 38 -7.25 25.78 -14.04
N ASN A 39 -7.18 25.03 -12.94
CA ASN A 39 -6.15 24.02 -12.71
C ASN A 39 -6.23 22.90 -13.76
N LEU A 40 -7.44 22.53 -14.21
CA LEU A 40 -7.63 21.55 -15.28
C LEU A 40 -7.05 22.06 -16.61
N ARG A 41 -7.21 23.35 -16.94
CA ARG A 41 -6.66 23.93 -18.18
C ARG A 41 -5.13 23.93 -18.19
N GLU A 42 -4.50 24.20 -17.05
CA GLU A 42 -3.04 24.08 -16.89
C GLU A 42 -2.58 22.64 -17.11
N ALA A 43 -3.29 21.66 -16.52
CA ALA A 43 -3.03 20.25 -16.73
C ALA A 43 -3.20 19.83 -18.20
N GLU A 44 -4.26 20.28 -18.89
CA GLU A 44 -4.46 20.00 -20.32
C GLU A 44 -3.32 20.56 -21.18
N THR A 45 -2.81 21.74 -20.83
CA THR A 45 -1.69 22.38 -21.53
C THR A 45 -0.41 21.56 -21.35
N LEU A 46 -0.11 21.16 -20.11
CA LEU A 46 1.03 20.28 -19.82
C LEU A 46 0.93 18.96 -20.60
N ILE A 47 -0.22 18.30 -20.57
CA ILE A 47 -0.43 17.00 -21.23
C ILE A 47 -0.22 17.09 -22.74
N LYS A 48 -0.69 18.17 -23.39
CA LYS A 48 -0.54 18.37 -24.84
C LYS A 48 0.90 18.61 -25.27
N CYS A 49 1.71 19.22 -24.41
CA CYS A 49 3.10 19.57 -24.70
C CYS A 49 4.12 18.55 -24.12
N MET A 50 3.64 17.52 -23.43
CA MET A 50 4.49 16.55 -22.76
C MET A 50 5.23 15.66 -23.77
N THR A 51 6.54 15.54 -23.58
CA THR A 51 7.44 14.69 -24.39
C THR A 51 8.38 13.92 -23.47
N ALA A 52 9.00 12.83 -23.96
CA ALA A 52 9.96 12.03 -23.22
C ALA A 52 11.33 12.73 -23.12
N ASN A 53 11.40 13.82 -22.35
CA ASN A 53 12.55 14.73 -22.31
C ASN A 53 13.20 14.85 -20.92
N MET A 54 12.91 13.91 -20.01
CA MET A 54 13.37 13.98 -18.62
C MET A 54 14.57 13.07 -18.28
N GLY A 55 15.13 12.38 -19.28
CA GLY A 55 16.26 11.46 -19.07
C GLY A 55 15.80 10.08 -18.61
N GLY A 56 16.48 9.52 -17.60
CA GLY A 56 16.28 8.16 -17.07
C GLY A 56 14.92 7.93 -16.40
N THR A 57 14.85 7.02 -15.41
CA THR A 57 13.58 6.57 -14.81
C THR A 57 13.69 6.49 -13.28
N GLU A 58 13.99 7.62 -12.64
CA GLU A 58 14.21 7.69 -11.18
C GLU A 58 12.91 8.02 -10.43
N LEU A 59 12.33 7.03 -9.76
CA LEU A 59 11.07 7.18 -9.03
C LEU A 59 11.28 7.53 -7.53
N LEU A 60 12.48 7.31 -7.00
CA LEU A 60 12.74 7.41 -5.56
C LEU A 60 12.50 8.84 -5.02
N GLU A 61 13.05 9.85 -5.70
CA GLU A 61 12.93 11.25 -5.26
C GLU A 61 11.49 11.78 -5.30
N PRO A 62 10.69 11.54 -6.36
CA PRO A 62 9.25 11.81 -6.33
C PRO A 62 8.52 11.17 -5.13
N LEU A 63 8.82 9.90 -4.82
CA LEU A 63 8.15 9.19 -3.73
C LEU A 63 8.57 9.73 -2.35
N LYS A 64 9.84 10.10 -2.16
CA LYS A 64 10.31 10.78 -0.93
C LYS A 64 9.63 12.14 -0.76
N TRP A 65 9.51 12.91 -1.84
CA TRP A 65 8.80 14.19 -1.83
C TRP A 65 7.33 14.00 -1.45
N LEU A 66 6.65 12.98 -1.99
CA LEU A 66 5.28 12.65 -1.59
C LEU A 66 5.21 12.21 -0.11
N LYS A 67 6.10 11.33 0.37
CA LYS A 67 6.09 10.87 1.77
C LYS A 67 6.26 12.03 2.76
N LYS A 68 7.08 13.03 2.43
CA LYS A 68 7.32 14.21 3.28
C LYS A 68 6.09 15.12 3.41
N ASN A 69 5.17 15.07 2.45
CA ASN A 69 4.01 15.94 2.41
C ASN A 69 2.75 15.09 2.60
N GLU A 70 2.13 15.11 3.77
CA GLU A 70 0.92 14.32 4.04
C GLU A 70 -0.29 14.83 3.24
N PRO A 71 -1.27 13.96 2.91
CA PRO A 71 -2.52 14.42 2.33
C PRO A 71 -3.31 15.30 3.33
N PRO A 72 -4.19 16.19 2.84
CA PRO A 72 -5.09 16.94 3.72
C PRO A 72 -5.92 16.00 4.62
N VAL A 73 -6.27 16.46 5.82
CA VAL A 73 -7.10 15.70 6.76
C VAL A 73 -8.40 15.27 6.08
N GLY A 74 -8.77 14.00 6.24
CA GLY A 74 -9.95 13.41 5.61
C GLY A 74 -9.77 13.01 4.13
N CYS A 75 -8.58 13.22 3.55
CA CYS A 75 -8.28 12.81 2.18
C CYS A 75 -7.31 11.62 2.17
N ALA A 76 -7.65 10.58 1.42
CA ALA A 76 -6.71 9.51 1.08
C ALA A 76 -5.90 9.89 -0.17
N ARG A 77 -4.58 9.70 -0.12
CA ARG A 77 -3.72 9.91 -1.30
C ARG A 77 -3.79 8.69 -2.22
N GLN A 78 -4.15 8.92 -3.49
CA GLN A 78 -4.05 7.93 -4.56
C GLN A 78 -2.93 8.32 -5.52
N ILE A 79 -2.06 7.36 -5.86
CA ILE A 79 -0.94 7.57 -6.79
C ILE A 79 -1.17 6.70 -8.02
N PHE A 80 -1.29 7.34 -9.18
CA PHE A 80 -1.34 6.67 -10.47
C PHE A 80 0.03 6.78 -11.13
N LEU A 81 0.74 5.65 -11.22
CA LEU A 81 2.04 5.56 -11.85
C LEU A 81 1.90 4.99 -13.26
N LEU A 82 2.30 5.77 -14.26
CA LEU A 82 2.44 5.31 -15.64
C LEU A 82 3.93 5.34 -15.99
N THR A 83 4.46 4.20 -16.44
CA THR A 83 5.85 4.03 -16.86
C THR A 83 5.90 2.97 -17.96
N ASP A 84 6.76 3.18 -18.95
CA ASP A 84 7.14 2.19 -19.96
C ASP A 84 8.26 1.26 -19.47
N GLY A 85 8.85 1.56 -18.31
CA GLY A 85 9.74 0.67 -17.58
C GLY A 85 11.15 0.57 -18.15
N GLU A 86 11.58 1.51 -18.99
CA GLU A 86 12.95 1.61 -19.47
C GLU A 86 13.82 2.25 -18.38
N VAL A 87 14.29 1.43 -17.45
CA VAL A 87 15.31 1.83 -16.46
C VAL A 87 16.66 1.55 -17.11
N SER A 88 17.52 2.56 -17.18
CA SER A 88 18.82 2.53 -17.88
C SER A 88 19.89 1.64 -17.21
N ASP A 89 19.53 0.81 -16.23
CA ASP A 89 20.43 -0.13 -15.56
C ASP A 89 19.81 -1.53 -15.49
N VAL A 90 20.30 -2.40 -16.37
CA VAL A 90 20.30 -3.88 -16.42
C VAL A 90 19.20 -4.71 -15.74
N ASP A 91 18.55 -5.56 -16.55
CA ASP A 91 17.74 -6.76 -16.25
C ASP A 91 16.47 -6.62 -15.38
N GLN A 92 15.32 -6.45 -16.05
CA GLN A 92 13.96 -6.60 -15.51
C GLN A 92 13.54 -5.81 -14.22
N PRO A 93 14.15 -4.68 -13.80
CA PRO A 93 13.87 -4.09 -12.49
C PRO A 93 12.50 -3.40 -12.42
N SER A 94 11.96 -2.94 -13.56
CA SER A 94 10.71 -2.17 -13.61
C SER A 94 9.47 -3.00 -13.21
N ARG A 95 9.40 -4.27 -13.62
CA ARG A 95 8.27 -5.14 -13.27
C ARG A 95 8.28 -5.51 -11.80
N ALA A 96 9.44 -5.81 -11.24
CA ALA A 96 9.60 -6.12 -9.83
C ALA A 96 9.28 -4.89 -8.96
N LEU A 97 9.72 -3.70 -9.39
CA LEU A 97 9.41 -2.44 -8.72
C LEU A 97 7.90 -2.15 -8.71
N VAL A 98 7.22 -2.21 -9.86
CA VAL A 98 5.77 -1.95 -9.96
C VAL A 98 4.97 -2.98 -9.15
N LYS A 99 5.34 -4.27 -9.22
CA LYS A 99 4.73 -5.32 -8.38
C LYS A 99 4.97 -5.09 -6.90
N GLY A 100 6.19 -4.68 -6.53
CA GLY A 100 6.60 -4.37 -5.17
C GLY A 100 5.78 -3.21 -4.61
N LEU A 101 5.68 -2.11 -5.35
CA LEU A 101 4.87 -0.94 -5.02
C LEU A 101 3.41 -1.32 -4.79
N ALA A 102 2.78 -2.00 -5.76
CA ALA A 102 1.41 -2.46 -5.62
C ALA A 102 1.21 -3.34 -4.38
N ARG A 103 2.14 -4.26 -4.09
CA ARG A 103 2.07 -5.11 -2.91
C ARG A 103 2.18 -4.33 -1.61
N VAL A 104 3.09 -3.36 -1.49
CA VAL A 104 3.29 -2.61 -0.23
C VAL A 104 2.22 -1.56 0.01
N THR A 105 1.58 -1.05 -1.04
CA THR A 105 0.51 -0.03 -0.91
C THR A 105 -0.91 -0.60 -0.95
N ASN A 106 -1.06 -1.93 -1.04
CA ASN A 106 -2.32 -2.60 -1.42
C ASN A 106 -2.94 -1.99 -2.69
N GLY A 107 -2.08 -1.57 -3.61
CA GLY A 107 -2.46 -1.04 -4.91
C GLY A 107 -2.61 -2.12 -5.97
N HIS A 108 -3.04 -1.70 -7.15
CA HIS A 108 -3.11 -2.55 -8.33
C HIS A 108 -2.13 -2.10 -9.41
N PHE A 109 -1.74 -3.04 -10.27
CA PHE A 109 -0.97 -2.76 -11.47
C PHE A 109 -1.54 -3.53 -12.66
N THR A 110 -1.37 -2.98 -13.85
CA THR A 110 -1.64 -3.66 -15.12
C THR A 110 -0.45 -3.40 -16.03
N PHE A 111 0.08 -4.46 -16.66
CA PHE A 111 1.00 -4.29 -17.77
C PHE A 111 0.20 -4.20 -19.06
N ILE A 112 0.47 -3.15 -19.83
CA ILE A 112 -0.22 -2.90 -21.10
C ILE A 112 0.48 -3.70 -22.19
N PRO A 113 -0.17 -4.71 -22.80
CA PRO A 113 0.46 -5.48 -23.87
C PRO A 113 0.71 -4.61 -25.11
N PRO A 114 1.69 -4.97 -25.95
CA PRO A 114 1.86 -4.32 -27.25
C PRO A 114 0.56 -4.37 -28.06
N GLN A 115 0.32 -3.32 -28.86
CA GLN A 115 -0.84 -3.21 -29.76
C GLN A 115 -2.22 -3.12 -29.05
N THR A 116 -2.27 -2.92 -27.74
CA THR A 116 -3.54 -2.61 -27.03
C THR A 116 -3.71 -1.10 -26.82
N LYS A 117 -4.95 -0.69 -26.61
CA LYS A 117 -5.27 0.71 -26.32
C LYS A 117 -4.98 1.00 -24.84
N VAL A 118 -3.98 1.84 -24.59
CA VAL A 118 -3.61 2.32 -23.25
C VAL A 118 -4.81 2.87 -22.49
N ASP A 119 -5.70 3.61 -23.17
CA ASP A 119 -6.85 4.26 -22.53
C ASP A 119 -7.81 3.26 -21.86
N VAL A 120 -7.93 2.02 -22.36
CA VAL A 120 -8.77 0.98 -21.74
C VAL A 120 -8.21 0.59 -20.38
N HIS A 121 -6.90 0.30 -20.31
CA HIS A 121 -6.25 -0.08 -19.07
C HIS A 121 -6.16 1.08 -18.06
N VAL A 122 -5.97 2.31 -18.55
CA VAL A 122 -6.03 3.52 -17.70
C VAL A 122 -7.43 3.70 -17.12
N ALA A 123 -8.49 3.50 -17.93
CA ALA A 123 -9.87 3.59 -17.46
C ALA A 123 -10.19 2.51 -16.41
N GLU A 124 -9.73 1.27 -16.60
CA GLU A 124 -9.88 0.19 -15.62
C GLU A 124 -9.20 0.50 -14.27
N GLN A 125 -7.97 1.03 -14.31
CA GLN A 125 -7.24 1.44 -13.10
C GLN A 125 -7.94 2.62 -12.42
N LEU A 126 -8.43 3.60 -13.18
CA LEU A 126 -9.21 4.70 -12.64
C LEU A 126 -10.52 4.22 -11.99
N ALA A 127 -11.26 3.33 -12.65
CA ALA A 127 -12.51 2.80 -12.12
C ALA A 127 -12.33 2.08 -10.77
N ARG A 128 -11.18 1.42 -10.57
CA ARG A 128 -10.80 0.79 -9.29
C ARG A 128 -10.45 1.83 -8.24
N ALA A 129 -9.61 2.79 -8.60
CA ALA A 129 -9.14 3.82 -7.68
C ALA A 129 -10.28 4.75 -7.22
N LEU A 130 -11.31 4.97 -8.06
CA LEU A 130 -12.51 5.70 -7.69
C LEU A 130 -13.53 4.87 -6.89
N GLN A 131 -13.27 3.60 -6.59
CA GLN A 131 -14.13 2.85 -5.68
C GLN A 131 -14.07 3.47 -4.27
N PRO A 132 -15.16 3.36 -3.49
CA PRO A 132 -15.12 3.69 -2.08
C PRO A 132 -14.01 2.91 -1.38
N SER A 133 -13.28 3.60 -0.51
CA SER A 133 -12.20 3.02 0.29
C SER A 133 -12.23 3.52 1.72
N ILE A 134 -11.77 2.70 2.65
CA ILE A 134 -11.50 3.11 4.02
C ILE A 134 -9.99 3.17 4.20
N SER A 135 -9.48 4.29 4.69
CA SER A 135 -8.07 4.51 4.98
C SER A 135 -7.79 4.45 6.49
N ASN A 136 -6.53 4.23 6.85
CA ASN A 136 -6.04 4.24 8.24
C ASN A 136 -6.80 3.26 9.15
N VAL A 137 -7.13 2.10 8.56
CA VAL A 137 -7.79 1.02 9.27
C VAL A 137 -6.84 0.46 10.32
N HIS A 138 -7.32 0.22 11.52
CA HIS A 138 -6.57 -0.48 12.55
C HIS A 138 -7.50 -1.36 13.38
N VAL A 139 -6.93 -2.38 14.00
CA VAL A 139 -7.67 -3.29 14.86
C VAL A 139 -7.21 -3.10 16.31
N LYS A 140 -8.18 -3.10 17.21
CA LYS A 140 -7.96 -3.18 18.64
C LYS A 140 -8.37 -4.57 19.11
N TRP A 141 -7.39 -5.29 19.64
CA TRP A 141 -7.59 -6.61 20.21
C TRP A 141 -7.92 -6.47 21.69
N ASN A 142 -9.12 -6.85 22.10
CA ASN A 142 -9.51 -6.89 23.50
C ASN A 142 -9.38 -8.34 23.98
N THR A 143 -8.26 -8.65 24.62
CA THR A 143 -7.94 -9.99 25.12
C THR A 143 -7.23 -9.89 26.47
N ASN A 144 -7.39 -10.92 27.31
CA ASN A 144 -6.65 -11.05 28.56
C ASN A 144 -5.23 -11.59 28.34
N GLN A 145 -4.90 -12.01 27.12
CA GLN A 145 -3.58 -12.53 26.76
C GLN A 145 -2.64 -11.39 26.34
N THR A 146 -1.34 -11.57 26.56
CA THR A 146 -0.35 -10.62 26.05
C THR A 146 -0.18 -10.80 24.54
N ILE A 147 -0.42 -9.73 23.78
CA ILE A 147 -0.14 -9.67 22.34
C ILE A 147 1.34 -9.34 22.18
N LEU A 148 2.11 -10.31 21.68
CA LEU A 148 3.52 -10.13 21.36
C LEU A 148 3.67 -9.25 20.12
N HIS A 149 2.86 -9.51 19.09
CA HIS A 149 2.86 -8.74 17.84
C HIS A 149 1.45 -8.69 17.24
N SER A 150 1.08 -7.54 16.68
CA SER A 150 -0.10 -7.36 15.83
C SER A 150 0.35 -6.81 14.49
N VAL A 151 -0.10 -7.40 13.39
CA VAL A 151 0.30 -6.99 12.03
C VAL A 151 -0.89 -6.97 11.08
N PRO A 152 -0.94 -6.05 10.10
CA PRO A 152 -0.02 -4.93 9.91
C PRO A 152 -0.17 -3.84 10.98
N ASN A 153 0.91 -3.12 11.34
CA ASN A 153 0.86 -1.94 12.20
C ASN A 153 0.36 -0.70 11.44
N HIS A 154 0.64 -0.64 10.14
CA HIS A 154 0.14 0.39 9.24
C HIS A 154 -0.65 -0.28 8.11
N ALA A 155 -1.97 -0.33 8.25
CA ALA A 155 -2.81 -0.90 7.21
C ALA A 155 -2.88 0.05 6.00
N PRO A 156 -2.71 -0.47 4.78
CA PRO A 156 -2.99 0.30 3.59
C PRO A 156 -4.52 0.51 3.42
N PRO A 157 -4.95 1.45 2.58
CA PRO A 157 -6.36 1.63 2.27
C PRO A 157 -7.01 0.35 1.75
N VAL A 158 -8.27 0.13 2.13
CA VAL A 158 -9.07 -1.03 1.74
C VAL A 158 -10.20 -0.56 0.82
N PHE A 159 -10.18 -0.96 -0.44
CA PHE A 159 -11.22 -0.62 -1.41
C PHE A 159 -12.38 -1.62 -1.36
N ALA A 160 -13.52 -1.23 -1.91
CA ALA A 160 -14.66 -2.12 -2.06
C ALA A 160 -14.24 -3.43 -2.75
N ARG A 161 -14.59 -4.57 -2.12
CA ARG A 161 -14.27 -5.95 -2.56
C ARG A 161 -12.82 -6.40 -2.32
N ASP A 162 -11.98 -5.57 -1.71
CA ASP A 162 -10.69 -6.02 -1.22
C ASP A 162 -10.83 -6.79 0.09
N ARG A 163 -9.77 -7.55 0.44
CA ARG A 163 -9.65 -8.23 1.72
C ARG A 163 -8.32 -7.86 2.36
N LEU A 164 -8.38 -7.31 3.56
CA LEU A 164 -7.23 -7.11 4.44
C LEU A 164 -7.25 -8.15 5.56
N LEU A 165 -6.09 -8.72 5.88
CA LEU A 165 -5.92 -9.71 6.95
C LEU A 165 -5.06 -9.11 8.06
N PHE A 166 -5.56 -9.19 9.29
CA PHE A 166 -4.81 -8.88 10.49
C PHE A 166 -4.44 -10.17 11.22
N TYR A 167 -3.24 -10.21 11.77
CA TYR A 167 -2.76 -11.30 12.60
C TYR A 167 -2.31 -10.78 13.96
N ALA A 168 -2.59 -11.53 15.01
CA ALA A 168 -2.02 -11.35 16.33
C ALA A 168 -1.24 -12.61 16.74
N LEU A 169 0.00 -12.41 17.19
CA LEU A 169 0.81 -13.42 17.85
C LEU A 169 0.69 -13.20 19.36
N LEU A 170 0.19 -14.21 20.07
CA LEU A 170 -0.13 -14.17 21.48
C LEU A 170 0.90 -14.98 22.27
N ASP A 171 1.12 -14.64 23.53
CA ASP A 171 1.89 -15.48 24.44
C ASP A 171 1.12 -16.76 24.79
N GLU A 172 1.82 -17.90 24.83
CA GLU A 172 1.24 -19.23 25.05
C GLU A 172 0.89 -19.50 26.52
N SER A 173 1.22 -18.57 27.42
CA SER A 173 1.11 -18.72 28.88
C SER A 173 -0.32 -18.77 29.43
N VAL A 174 -1.32 -18.39 28.64
CA VAL A 174 -2.72 -18.24 29.09
C VAL A 174 -3.67 -19.03 28.19
N THR A 175 -4.57 -19.81 28.80
CA THR A 175 -5.63 -20.54 28.08
C THR A 175 -6.62 -19.58 27.43
N PHE A 176 -7.01 -19.84 26.18
CA PHE A 176 -7.99 -19.04 25.49
C PHE A 176 -9.36 -19.10 26.19
N ASP A 177 -9.88 -17.95 26.60
CA ASP A 177 -11.06 -17.83 27.48
C ASP A 177 -12.36 -17.50 26.73
N HIS A 178 -12.35 -17.52 25.39
CA HIS A 178 -13.49 -17.17 24.53
C HIS A 178 -14.08 -15.77 24.81
N ALA A 179 -13.33 -14.90 25.51
CA ALA A 179 -13.70 -13.52 25.78
C ALA A 179 -13.05 -12.54 24.81
N THR A 180 -12.14 -13.03 23.95
CA THR A 180 -11.41 -12.17 23.02
C THR A 180 -12.35 -11.57 21.97
N THR A 181 -12.32 -10.24 21.84
CA THR A 181 -13.01 -9.50 20.80
C THR A 181 -12.01 -8.66 20.00
N VAL A 182 -12.36 -8.37 18.76
CA VAL A 182 -11.57 -7.55 17.84
C VAL A 182 -12.46 -6.43 17.34
N GLU A 183 -12.05 -5.20 17.60
CA GLU A 183 -12.74 -3.99 17.16
C GLU A 183 -11.99 -3.39 15.97
N LEU A 184 -12.71 -3.08 14.90
CA LEU A 184 -12.18 -2.45 13.70
C LEU A 184 -12.43 -0.94 13.76
N PHE A 185 -11.39 -0.14 13.58
CA PHE A 185 -11.47 1.32 13.55
C PHE A 185 -10.92 1.88 12.25
N ALA A 186 -11.32 3.11 11.93
CA ALA A 186 -10.75 3.94 10.87
C ALA A 186 -10.99 5.42 11.18
N ASP A 187 -10.24 6.30 10.56
CA ASP A 187 -10.26 7.76 10.86
C ASP A 187 -11.62 8.44 10.66
N ILE A 188 -12.56 7.80 9.97
CA ILE A 188 -13.90 8.34 9.73
C ILE A 188 -14.77 8.38 11.00
N SER A 189 -14.39 7.67 12.06
CA SER A 189 -15.19 7.51 13.27
C SER A 189 -14.33 7.20 14.50
N GLN A 190 -14.75 7.72 15.66
CA GLN A 190 -14.19 7.30 16.96
C GLN A 190 -14.84 6.00 17.47
N GLU A 191 -16.02 5.65 16.96
CA GLU A 191 -16.70 4.38 17.24
C GLU A 191 -16.16 3.27 16.31
N PRO A 192 -16.12 2.01 16.78
CA PRO A 192 -15.70 0.89 15.95
C PRO A 192 -16.65 0.68 14.78
N LEU A 193 -16.09 0.49 13.58
CA LEU A 193 -16.82 0.13 12.37
C LEU A 193 -17.47 -1.26 12.46
N GLY A 194 -16.91 -2.12 13.30
CA GLY A 194 -17.43 -3.46 13.55
C GLY A 194 -16.67 -4.14 14.67
N VAL A 195 -17.33 -5.12 15.29
CA VAL A 195 -16.76 -5.95 16.35
C VAL A 195 -16.95 -7.40 15.99
N ALA A 196 -15.86 -8.17 16.07
CA ALA A 196 -15.89 -9.61 15.89
C ALA A 196 -15.51 -10.29 17.21
N ARG A 197 -16.25 -11.33 17.60
CA ARG A 197 -15.91 -12.16 18.75
C ARG A 197 -15.23 -13.44 18.27
N ILE A 198 -14.17 -13.84 18.96
CA ILE A 198 -13.48 -15.10 18.68
C ILE A 198 -14.14 -16.18 19.54
N ASP A 199 -15.24 -16.73 19.03
CA ASP A 199 -16.10 -17.66 19.78
C ASP A 199 -15.56 -19.09 19.83
N HIS A 200 -14.74 -19.48 18.86
CA HIS A 200 -14.22 -20.83 18.74
C HIS A 200 -12.85 -20.82 18.08
N ILE A 201 -11.89 -21.55 18.65
CA ILE A 201 -10.66 -21.95 17.94
C ILE A 201 -10.94 -23.36 17.41
N PRO A 202 -11.11 -23.55 16.08
CA PRO A 202 -11.23 -24.89 15.51
C PRO A 202 -10.12 -25.76 16.09
N SER A 203 -10.45 -26.93 16.64
CA SER A 203 -9.53 -27.88 17.28
C SER A 203 -8.14 -27.70 16.71
N VAL A 204 -7.20 -27.20 17.53
CA VAL A 204 -5.87 -26.71 17.09
C VAL A 204 -5.43 -27.54 15.91
N LEU A 205 -5.61 -27.02 14.70
CA LEU A 205 -5.21 -27.76 13.52
C LEU A 205 -3.72 -27.94 13.71
N ASP A 206 -3.24 -29.19 13.77
CA ASP A 206 -1.80 -29.50 13.82
C ASP A 206 -1.02 -28.82 12.67
N SER A 207 -1.73 -28.21 11.70
CA SER A 207 -1.18 -27.27 10.75
C SER A 207 -0.66 -25.99 11.43
N GLN A 208 0.66 -25.84 11.46
CA GLN A 208 1.36 -24.58 11.75
C GLN A 208 1.09 -23.46 10.72
N THR A 209 0.11 -23.62 9.81
CA THR A 209 -0.12 -22.76 8.65
C THR A 209 -0.48 -21.32 9.03
N ILE A 210 -1.46 -21.12 9.91
CA ILE A 210 -1.88 -19.77 10.32
C ILE A 210 -0.74 -19.07 11.06
N ARG A 211 -0.05 -19.80 11.94
CA ARG A 211 1.14 -19.30 12.65
C ARG A 211 2.25 -18.88 11.67
N ARG A 212 2.52 -19.69 10.64
CA ARG A 212 3.49 -19.37 9.59
C ARG A 212 3.07 -18.18 8.74
N LEU A 213 1.78 -18.03 8.43
CA LEU A 213 1.26 -16.84 7.71
C LEU A 213 1.42 -15.57 8.53
N ALA A 214 1.05 -15.61 9.82
CA ALA A 214 1.23 -14.50 10.75
C ALA A 214 2.71 -14.12 10.89
N ALA A 215 3.58 -15.11 11.11
CA ALA A 215 5.02 -14.90 11.20
C ALA A 215 5.62 -14.36 9.89
N LYS A 216 5.15 -14.83 8.72
CA LYS A 216 5.57 -14.30 7.43
C LYS A 216 5.14 -12.85 7.24
N SER A 217 3.93 -12.50 7.67
CA SER A 217 3.44 -11.11 7.62
C SER A 217 4.29 -10.20 8.50
N LEU A 218 4.61 -10.62 9.73
CA LEU A 218 5.50 -9.90 10.63
C LEU A 218 6.92 -9.76 10.06
N LEU A 219 7.48 -10.84 9.51
CA LEU A 219 8.80 -10.83 8.89
C LEU A 219 8.87 -9.83 7.73
N HIS A 220 7.81 -9.75 6.91
CA HIS A 220 7.73 -8.80 5.81
C HIS A 220 7.73 -7.35 6.31
N GLU A 221 7.04 -7.07 7.40
CA GLU A 221 7.00 -5.74 8.01
C GLU A 221 8.35 -5.34 8.62
N LEU A 222 9.03 -6.27 9.30
CA LEU A 222 10.36 -6.06 9.87
C LEU A 222 11.43 -5.82 8.80
N LEU A 223 11.34 -6.49 7.65
CA LEU A 223 12.27 -6.29 6.53
C LEU A 223 12.17 -4.90 5.89
N HIS A 224 11.00 -4.27 5.98
CA HIS A 224 10.73 -2.96 5.37
C HIS A 224 10.61 -1.82 6.38
N GLY A 225 10.76 -2.11 7.68
CA GLY A 225 10.74 -1.13 8.76
C GLY A 225 12.06 -0.36 8.89
N GLU A 226 11.99 0.86 9.43
CA GLU A 226 13.16 1.77 9.58
C GLU A 226 14.09 1.38 10.76
N LYS A 227 13.81 0.29 11.49
CA LYS A 227 14.53 -0.04 12.73
C LYS A 227 15.75 -0.96 12.48
N PRO A 228 16.98 -0.53 12.82
CA PRO A 228 18.20 -1.34 12.63
C PRO A 228 18.25 -2.60 13.52
N ALA A 229 17.48 -2.65 14.60
CA ALA A 229 17.38 -3.81 15.50
C ALA A 229 16.55 -5.00 14.93
N ALA A 230 16.07 -4.92 13.69
CA ALA A 230 15.19 -5.95 13.13
C ALA A 230 15.93 -7.24 12.72
N ARG A 231 17.25 -7.20 12.48
CA ARG A 231 17.98 -8.34 11.90
C ARG A 231 17.93 -9.60 12.77
N GLU A 232 18.26 -9.49 14.05
CA GLU A 232 18.25 -10.64 14.97
C GLU A 232 16.83 -11.21 15.11
N CYS A 233 15.84 -10.32 15.31
CA CYS A 233 14.43 -10.72 15.36
C CYS A 233 13.95 -11.43 14.08
N ILE A 234 14.40 -11.00 12.89
CA ILE A 234 14.10 -11.65 11.61
C ILE A 234 14.72 -13.05 11.53
N ILE A 235 15.96 -13.21 12.00
CA ILE A 235 16.64 -14.51 12.05
C ILE A 235 15.88 -15.44 13.00
N ASP A 236 15.55 -14.97 14.20
CA ASP A 236 14.83 -15.76 15.21
C ASP A 236 13.45 -16.19 14.73
N LEU A 237 12.67 -15.26 14.14
CA LEU A 237 11.36 -15.55 13.55
C LEU A 237 11.48 -16.55 12.39
N SER A 238 12.48 -16.37 11.51
CA SER A 238 12.74 -17.28 10.40
C SER A 238 13.01 -18.69 10.91
N LEU A 239 13.95 -18.86 11.84
CA LEU A 239 14.35 -20.16 12.37
C LEU A 239 13.21 -20.81 13.15
N LYS A 240 12.52 -20.05 14.03
CA LYS A 240 11.40 -20.53 14.84
C LYS A 240 10.25 -21.06 13.99
N TYR A 241 9.96 -20.40 12.87
CA TYR A 241 8.81 -20.73 12.04
C TYR A 241 9.14 -21.42 10.72
N GLY A 242 10.42 -21.65 10.42
CA GLY A 242 10.89 -22.26 9.17
C GLY A 242 10.53 -21.43 7.93
N ILE A 243 10.69 -20.11 7.97
CA ILE A 243 10.30 -19.17 6.91
C ILE A 243 11.55 -18.52 6.32
N LEU A 244 11.82 -18.73 5.03
CA LEU A 244 12.96 -18.10 4.35
C LEU A 244 12.98 -16.58 4.52
N SER A 245 14.16 -16.06 4.85
CA SER A 245 14.45 -14.63 4.92
C SER A 245 15.76 -14.35 4.19
N PRO A 246 16.05 -13.08 3.83
CA PRO A 246 17.35 -12.71 3.26
C PRO A 246 18.57 -13.05 4.13
N TYR A 247 18.36 -13.39 5.40
CA TYR A 247 19.42 -13.69 6.38
C TYR A 247 19.50 -15.17 6.77
N THR A 248 18.67 -16.04 6.19
CA THR A 248 18.58 -17.47 6.57
C THR A 248 18.42 -18.37 5.35
N ALA A 249 18.95 -19.59 5.44
CA ALA A 249 18.77 -20.65 4.45
C ALA A 249 18.46 -21.96 5.18
N PHE A 250 17.53 -22.75 4.64
CA PHE A 250 17.22 -24.09 5.13
C PHE A 250 17.79 -25.08 4.11
N ILE A 251 18.65 -26.00 4.57
CA ILE A 251 19.28 -27.05 3.78
C ILE A 251 18.58 -28.37 4.07
#